data_AF-A0A3C0B7J2-F1
#
_entry.id   AF-A0A3C0B7J2-F1
#
_cell.length_a   1.000
_cell.length_b   1.000
_cell.length_c   1.000
_cell.angle_alpha   90.00
_cell.angle_beta   90.00
_cell.angle_gamma   90.00
#
_symmetry.space_group_name_H-M   'P 1'
#
loop_
_entity.id
_entity.type
_entity.pdbx_description
1 polymer ?
#
loop_
_entity_poly.entity_id
_entity_poly.type
_entity_poly.pdbx_seq_one_letter_code
_entity_poly.pdbx_strand_id
1 'polypeptide(L)'
;MKSSLLSYFLISAFILSGMSLTAQQAGSIQPRLTHHLSPAEAQLRHTIGRNFVETDPPPGNVFSLGEFERNTGVLIAYPGHFGIPTTLIREMARDAVVTTLVSGPAQENTVRNIYSGAGVNLNNCQFIYATTNSYWTRDYGPWYIA
;
A
#
# COMPACT_ATOMS: atom_id res chain seq x y z
N MET A 1 -23.04 -53.08 22.87
CA MET A 1 -23.63 -51.76 22.54
C MET A 1 -23.07 -50.60 23.39
N LYS A 2 -22.78 -50.76 24.69
CA LYS A 2 -22.28 -49.66 25.53
C LYS A 2 -20.82 -49.23 25.25
N SER A 3 -19.94 -50.16 24.86
CA SER A 3 -18.51 -49.85 24.60
C SER A 3 -18.26 -49.15 23.26
N SER A 4 -19.07 -49.46 22.23
CA SER A 4 -18.98 -48.83 20.92
C SER A 4 -19.45 -47.37 20.96
N LEU A 5 -20.50 -47.08 21.72
CA LEU A 5 -20.99 -45.71 21.98
C LEU A 5 -19.93 -44.84 22.67
N LEU A 6 -19.20 -45.41 23.65
CA LEU A 6 -18.11 -44.72 24.33
C LEU A 6 -16.92 -44.43 23.39
N SER A 7 -16.59 -45.35 22.48
CA SER A 7 -15.55 -45.13 21.47
C SER A 7 -15.91 -44.04 20.48
N TYR A 8 -17.15 -44.01 19.97
CA TYR A 8 -17.58 -42.94 19.08
C TYR A 8 -17.57 -41.58 19.77
N PHE A 9 -17.95 -41.53 21.05
CA PHE A 9 -17.87 -40.30 21.83
C PHE A 9 -16.43 -39.81 21.99
N LEU A 10 -15.49 -40.70 22.32
CA LEU A 10 -14.07 -40.36 22.48
C LEU A 10 -13.42 -39.91 21.15
N ILE A 11 -13.77 -40.55 20.03
CA ILE A 11 -13.31 -40.14 18.69
C ILE A 11 -13.85 -38.76 18.34
N SER A 12 -15.13 -38.50 18.60
CA SER A 12 -15.74 -37.19 18.33
C SER A 12 -15.13 -36.08 19.20
N ALA A 13 -14.81 -36.36 20.47
CA ALA A 13 -14.16 -35.42 21.37
C ALA A 13 -12.72 -35.10 20.92
N PHE A 14 -11.98 -36.09 20.40
CA PHE A 14 -10.63 -35.90 19.89
C PHE A 14 -10.60 -35.07 18.58
N ILE A 15 -11.60 -35.25 17.71
CA ILE A 15 -11.76 -34.44 16.50
C ILE A 15 -12.10 -32.99 16.88
N LEU A 16 -12.95 -32.78 17.88
CA LEU A 16 -13.32 -31.44 18.34
C LEU A 16 -12.15 -30.71 19.02
N SER A 17 -11.26 -31.41 19.73
CA SER A 17 -10.11 -30.80 20.41
C SER A 17 -8.99 -30.35 19.46
N GLY A 18 -9.01 -30.79 18.21
CA GLY A 18 -8.04 -30.36 17.18
C GLY A 18 -8.44 -29.09 16.43
N MET A 19 -9.66 -28.58 16.65
CA MET A 19 -10.14 -27.36 15.98
C MET A 19 -9.67 -26.12 16.74
N SER A 20 -8.55 -25.54 16.30
CA SER A 20 -8.15 -24.20 16.75
C SER A 20 -9.10 -23.15 16.16
N LEU A 21 -10.00 -22.62 16.98
CA LEU A 21 -10.79 -21.44 16.65
C LEU A 21 -9.88 -20.22 16.71
N THR A 22 -9.49 -19.69 15.57
CA THR A 22 -8.89 -18.35 15.51
C THR A 22 -10.01 -17.33 15.64
N ALA A 23 -9.95 -16.49 16.66
CA ALA A 23 -10.82 -15.32 16.72
C ALA A 23 -10.47 -14.41 15.53
N GLN A 24 -11.47 -14.03 14.73
CA GLN A 24 -11.31 -12.89 13.82
C GLN A 24 -11.20 -11.65 14.71
N GLN A 25 -9.97 -11.19 14.89
CA GLN A 25 -9.73 -9.88 15.48
C GLN A 25 -10.52 -8.88 14.62
N ALA A 26 -11.42 -8.12 15.25
CA ALA A 26 -12.16 -7.06 14.57
C ALA A 26 -11.12 -6.22 13.83
N GLY A 27 -11.16 -6.26 12.50
CA GLY A 27 -10.17 -5.59 11.67
C GLY A 27 -10.07 -4.16 12.16
N SER A 28 -8.85 -3.71 12.49
CA SER A 28 -8.64 -2.31 12.82
C SER A 28 -9.27 -1.49 11.70
N ILE A 29 -10.30 -0.71 12.03
CA ILE A 29 -10.89 0.23 11.08
C ILE A 29 -9.71 1.12 10.67
N GLN A 30 -9.21 0.92 9.45
CA GLN A 30 -8.12 1.73 8.94
C GLN A 30 -8.64 3.17 9.00
N PRO A 31 -8.00 4.04 9.78
CA PRO A 31 -8.48 5.41 9.92
C PRO A 31 -8.57 6.00 8.52
N ARG A 32 -9.75 6.55 8.20
CA ARG A 32 -9.94 7.20 6.91
C ARG A 32 -8.90 8.31 6.82
N LEU A 33 -8.01 8.17 5.87
CA LEU A 33 -7.02 9.17 5.52
C LEU A 33 -7.79 10.40 5.01
N THR A 34 -7.82 11.47 5.82
CA THR A 34 -8.44 12.77 5.50
C THR A 34 -7.37 13.84 5.30
N HIS A 35 -7.71 14.97 4.66
CA HIS A 35 -6.77 16.09 4.54
C HIS A 35 -6.42 16.75 5.89
N HIS A 36 -7.10 16.42 6.98
CA HIS A 36 -6.85 16.98 8.30
C HIS A 36 -5.93 16.09 9.12
N LEU A 37 -5.03 16.72 9.86
CA LEU A 37 -4.24 16.05 10.89
C LEU A 37 -5.18 15.49 11.96
N SER A 38 -4.99 14.22 12.31
CA SER A 38 -5.57 13.65 13.52
C SER A 38 -5.06 14.40 14.76
N PRO A 39 -5.77 14.30 15.91
CA PRO A 39 -5.29 14.89 17.16
C PRO A 39 -3.88 14.43 17.55
N ALA A 40 -3.54 13.16 17.28
CA ALA A 40 -2.21 12.60 17.52
C ALA A 40 -1.15 13.21 16.57
N GLU A 41 -1.43 13.29 15.27
CA GLU A 41 -0.51 13.91 14.29
C GLU A 41 -0.32 15.40 14.55
N ALA A 42 -1.36 16.10 15.01
CA ALA A 42 -1.28 17.51 15.36
C ALA A 42 -0.26 17.79 16.49
N GLN A 43 -0.12 16.86 17.45
CA GLN A 43 0.90 16.93 18.49
C GLN A 43 2.32 16.75 17.93
N LEU A 44 2.46 16.08 16.79
CA LEU A 44 3.74 15.82 16.11
C LEU A 44 4.15 16.94 15.16
N ARG A 45 3.41 18.05 15.00
CA ARG A 45 3.81 19.15 14.09
C ARG A 45 5.23 19.66 14.33
N HIS A 46 5.69 19.61 15.58
CA HIS A 46 7.04 20.01 15.98
C HIS A 46 8.16 19.12 15.41
N THR A 47 7.83 17.97 14.80
CA THR A 47 8.79 17.06 14.16
C THR A 47 8.92 17.26 12.65
N ILE A 48 8.06 18.09 12.04
CA ILE A 48 8.10 18.38 10.59
C ILE A 48 9.48 18.94 10.23
N GLY A 49 10.12 18.35 9.22
CA GLY A 49 11.44 18.77 8.73
C GLY A 49 12.66 18.21 9.50
N ARG A 50 12.47 17.45 10.59
CA ARG A 50 13.61 16.96 11.41
C ARG A 50 14.58 16.01 10.70
N ASN A 51 14.15 15.32 9.65
CA ASN A 51 14.98 14.42 8.85
C ASN A 51 15.28 14.98 7.45
N PHE A 52 15.11 16.29 7.25
CA PHE A 52 15.49 16.93 6.00
C PHE A 52 17.00 17.13 5.97
N VAL A 53 17.64 16.63 4.90
CA VAL A 53 19.04 16.91 4.61
C VAL A 53 19.04 18.00 3.55
N GLU A 54 19.35 19.24 3.96
CA GLU A 54 19.49 20.35 3.04
C GLU A 54 20.69 20.14 2.12
N THR A 55 20.51 20.39 0.84
CA THR A 55 21.56 20.37 -0.17
C THR A 55 21.58 21.70 -0.89
N ASP A 56 22.71 22.06 -1.50
CA ASP A 56 22.76 23.19 -2.41
C ASP A 56 21.71 23.03 -3.53
N PRO A 57 21.12 24.13 -4.01
CA PRO A 57 20.17 24.06 -5.12
C PRO A 57 20.86 23.55 -6.39
N PRO A 58 20.12 22.96 -7.33
CA PRO A 58 20.67 22.56 -8.63
C PRO A 58 21.34 23.74 -9.33
N PRO A 59 22.54 23.57 -9.92
CA PRO A 59 23.19 24.66 -10.66
C PRO A 59 22.46 24.93 -11.98
N GLY A 60 22.43 26.21 -12.39
CA GLY A 60 21.80 26.64 -13.65
C GLY A 60 20.38 27.18 -13.46
N ASN A 61 19.65 27.30 -14.56
CA ASN A 61 18.24 27.71 -14.52
C ASN A 61 17.38 26.51 -14.14
N VAL A 62 16.46 26.72 -13.19
CA VAL A 62 15.54 25.68 -12.71
C VAL A 62 14.13 26.02 -13.15
N PHE A 63 13.46 25.07 -13.80
CA PHE A 63 12.06 25.18 -14.20
C PHE A 63 11.22 24.08 -13.56
N SER A 64 10.10 24.47 -12.98
CA SER A 64 9.07 23.51 -12.56
C SER A 64 8.29 23.07 -13.79
N LEU A 65 8.20 21.76 -13.99
CA LEU A 65 7.49 21.19 -15.14
C LEU A 65 5.98 21.26 -14.95
N GLY A 66 5.27 21.63 -16.02
CA GLY A 66 3.82 21.53 -16.06
C GLY A 66 3.35 20.07 -16.12
N GLU A 67 2.21 19.76 -15.51
CA GLU A 67 1.64 18.39 -15.54
C GLU A 67 1.20 17.96 -16.96
N PHE A 68 1.01 18.92 -17.87
CA PHE A 68 0.70 18.69 -19.29
C PHE A 68 1.94 18.46 -20.16
N GLU A 69 3.15 18.60 -19.59
CA GLU A 69 4.37 18.29 -20.32
C GLU A 69 4.55 16.78 -20.48
N ARG A 70 5.56 16.39 -21.26
CA ARG A 70 5.82 14.97 -21.55
C ARG A 70 6.17 14.24 -20.26
N ASN A 71 5.31 13.32 -19.85
CA ASN A 71 5.52 12.48 -18.68
C ASN A 71 5.93 11.05 -19.08
N THR A 72 6.84 10.45 -18.32
CA THR A 72 7.30 9.06 -18.50
C THR A 72 6.45 8.05 -17.72
N GLY A 73 5.76 8.50 -16.67
CA GLY A 73 5.08 7.59 -15.75
C GLY A 73 4.28 8.27 -14.65
N VAL A 74 3.71 7.46 -13.76
CA VAL A 74 2.98 7.92 -12.57
C VAL A 74 3.53 7.26 -11.33
N LEU A 75 3.54 7.99 -10.21
CA LEU A 75 3.95 7.49 -8.90
C LEU A 75 2.74 7.31 -8.00
N ILE A 76 2.50 6.09 -7.54
CA ILE A 76 1.44 5.74 -6.59
C ILE A 76 2.01 4.93 -5.43
N ALA A 77 1.26 4.79 -4.34
CA ALA A 77 1.69 4.05 -3.17
C ALA A 77 0.65 3.05 -2.68
N TYR A 78 1.12 1.95 -2.11
CA TYR A 78 0.31 0.92 -1.48
C TYR A 78 0.74 0.74 -0.01
N PRO A 79 0.27 1.59 0.93
CA PRO A 79 0.50 1.40 2.36
C PRO A 79 -0.41 0.30 2.96
N GLY A 80 -0.63 -0.80 2.23
CA GLY A 80 -1.55 -1.89 2.59
C GLY A 80 -2.92 -1.84 1.90
N HIS A 81 -3.26 -0.75 1.22
CA HIS A 81 -4.42 -0.61 0.33
C HIS A 81 -4.19 0.55 -0.65
N PHE A 82 -4.94 0.61 -1.76
CA PHE A 82 -4.89 1.73 -2.70
C PHE A 82 -5.87 2.84 -2.31
N GLY A 83 -5.45 4.09 -2.48
CA GLY A 83 -6.33 5.27 -2.38
C GLY A 83 -7.10 5.62 -3.66
N ILE A 84 -6.85 4.86 -4.74
CA ILE A 84 -7.46 5.03 -6.05
C ILE A 84 -7.97 3.67 -6.57
N PRO A 85 -9.00 3.64 -7.43
CA PRO A 85 -9.54 2.39 -7.94
C PRO A 85 -8.54 1.69 -8.87
N THR A 86 -8.51 0.37 -8.85
CA THR A 86 -7.65 -0.45 -9.72
C THR A 86 -8.00 -0.29 -11.21
N THR A 87 -9.23 0.12 -11.53
CA THR A 87 -9.62 0.50 -12.90
C THR A 87 -8.83 1.70 -13.40
N LEU A 88 -8.62 2.73 -12.58
CA LEU A 88 -7.78 3.88 -12.93
C LEU A 88 -6.31 3.46 -13.11
N ILE A 89 -5.80 2.60 -12.22
CA ILE A 89 -4.44 2.06 -12.33
C ILE A 89 -4.26 1.31 -13.65
N ARG A 90 -5.25 0.47 -14.03
CA ARG A 90 -5.25 -0.24 -15.30
C ARG A 90 -5.23 0.71 -16.48
N GLU A 91 -6.06 1.75 -16.49
CA GLU A 91 -6.06 2.73 -17.58
C GLU A 91 -4.72 3.47 -17.69
N MET A 92 -4.12 3.91 -16.58
CA MET A 92 -2.79 4.53 -16.60
C MET A 92 -1.71 3.60 -17.16
N ALA A 93 -1.74 2.32 -16.79
CA ALA A 93 -0.78 1.31 -17.25
C ALA A 93 -0.91 0.97 -18.75
N ARG A 94 -1.89 1.52 -19.47
CA ARG A 94 -1.98 1.36 -20.93
C ARG A 94 -0.91 2.18 -21.64
N ASP A 95 -0.68 3.41 -21.17
CA ASP A 95 0.12 4.42 -21.89
C ASP A 95 1.35 4.91 -21.10
N ALA A 96 1.40 4.67 -19.78
CA ALA A 96 2.46 5.17 -18.91
C ALA A 96 2.99 4.09 -17.95
N VAL A 97 4.23 4.23 -17.51
CA VAL A 97 4.81 3.35 -16.48
C VAL A 97 4.21 3.71 -15.13
N VAL A 98 3.51 2.76 -14.50
CA VAL A 98 3.00 2.89 -13.14
C VAL A 98 4.06 2.42 -12.16
N THR A 99 4.58 3.36 -11.36
CA THR A 99 5.54 3.10 -10.29
C THR A 99 4.80 3.01 -8.97
N THR A 100 4.87 1.86 -8.31
CA THR A 100 4.18 1.64 -7.04
C THR A 100 5.16 1.52 -5.88
N LEU A 101 5.02 2.41 -4.89
CA LEU A 101 5.73 2.34 -3.62
C LEU A 101 5.16 1.20 -2.77
N VAL A 102 6.03 0.29 -2.35
CA VAL A 102 5.72 -0.83 -1.46
C VAL A 102 6.80 -0.97 -0.38
N SER A 103 6.47 -1.55 0.77
CA SER A 103 7.38 -1.74 1.89
C SER A 103 8.43 -2.84 1.67
N GLY A 104 8.25 -3.69 0.65
CA GLY A 104 9.20 -4.72 0.27
C GLY A 104 8.60 -5.86 -0.56
N PRO A 105 9.36 -6.95 -0.78
CA PRO A 105 8.98 -8.03 -1.71
C PRO A 105 7.66 -8.72 -1.40
N ALA A 106 7.34 -8.90 -0.10
CA ALA A 106 6.08 -9.51 0.30
C ALA A 106 4.88 -8.66 -0.13
N GLN A 107 4.97 -7.34 0.04
CA GLN A 107 3.92 -6.41 -0.35
C GLN A 107 3.87 -6.21 -1.87
N GLU A 108 5.01 -6.24 -2.55
CA GLU A 108 5.06 -6.29 -4.02
C GLU A 108 4.27 -7.50 -4.55
N ASN A 109 4.49 -8.70 -4.00
CA ASN A 109 3.76 -9.89 -4.41
C ASN A 109 2.24 -9.74 -4.22
N THR A 110 1.81 -9.12 -3.11
CA THR A 110 0.40 -8.77 -2.91
C THR A 110 -0.12 -7.85 -4.01
N VAL A 111 0.60 -6.78 -4.34
CA VAL A 111 0.20 -5.83 -5.39
C VAL A 111 0.17 -6.48 -6.76
N ARG A 112 1.16 -7.31 -7.11
CA ARG A 112 1.20 -8.05 -8.39
C ARG A 112 -0.03 -8.94 -8.55
N ASN A 113 -0.45 -9.61 -7.49
CA ASN A 113 -1.67 -10.43 -7.50
C ASN A 113 -2.93 -9.58 -7.71
N ILE A 114 -3.03 -8.42 -7.04
CA ILE A 114 -4.13 -7.46 -7.24
C ILE A 114 -4.16 -6.97 -8.69
N TYR A 115 -3.00 -6.57 -9.23
CA TYR A 115 -2.86 -6.08 -10.60
C TYR A 115 -3.19 -7.14 -11.64
N SER A 116 -2.70 -8.36 -11.47
CA SER A 116 -3.02 -9.50 -12.32
C SER A 116 -4.53 -9.77 -12.33
N GLY A 117 -5.16 -9.83 -11.14
CA GLY A 117 -6.61 -10.03 -11.01
C GLY A 117 -7.45 -8.89 -11.60
N ALA A 118 -6.92 -7.67 -11.64
CA ALA A 118 -7.58 -6.51 -12.23
C ALA A 118 -7.29 -6.30 -13.73
N GLY A 119 -6.41 -7.13 -14.33
CA GLY A 119 -6.01 -7.02 -15.73
C GLY A 119 -5.12 -5.80 -16.02
N VAL A 120 -4.31 -5.37 -15.05
CA VAL A 120 -3.31 -4.30 -15.25
C VAL A 120 -2.15 -4.85 -16.09
N ASN A 121 -1.66 -4.06 -17.06
CA ASN A 121 -0.49 -4.43 -17.86
C ASN A 121 0.78 -4.39 -17.02
N LEU A 122 1.21 -5.55 -16.51
CA LEU A 122 2.40 -5.67 -15.65
C LEU A 122 3.71 -5.28 -16.33
N ASN A 123 3.77 -5.25 -17.67
CA ASN A 123 4.95 -4.77 -18.39
C ASN A 123 5.16 -3.27 -18.22
N ASN A 124 4.09 -2.52 -17.92
CA ASN A 124 4.12 -1.10 -17.60
C ASN A 124 4.04 -0.86 -16.09
N CYS A 125 4.44 -1.82 -15.26
CA CYS A 125 4.47 -1.67 -13.80
C CYS A 125 5.89 -1.86 -13.25
N GLN A 126 6.31 -0.94 -12.38
CA GLN A 126 7.56 -1.04 -11.63
C GLN A 126 7.33 -0.73 -10.15
N PHE A 127 8.28 -1.14 -9.31
CA PHE A 127 8.16 -1.06 -7.86
C PHE A 127 9.39 -0.38 -7.25
N ILE A 128 9.14 0.43 -6.22
CA ILE A 128 10.18 1.01 -5.38
C ILE A 128 9.93 0.55 -3.95
N TYR A 129 10.97 0.03 -3.31
CA TYR A 129 10.92 -0.38 -1.91
C TYR A 129 11.12 0.81 -1.00
N ALA A 130 10.01 1.37 -0.54
CA ALA A 130 9.94 2.48 0.40
C ALA A 130 8.70 2.34 1.27
N THR A 131 8.90 2.27 2.58
CA THR A 131 7.80 2.25 3.54
C THR A 131 7.11 3.61 3.55
N THR A 132 5.79 3.61 3.32
CA THR A 132 4.95 4.81 3.34
C THR A 132 3.83 4.62 4.36
N ASN A 133 3.37 5.72 4.96
CA ASN A 133 2.27 5.74 5.92
C ASN A 133 0.92 6.12 5.27
N SER A 134 0.93 6.58 4.03
CA SER A 134 -0.26 7.02 3.29
C SER A 134 -0.09 6.86 1.78
N TYR A 135 -1.22 6.87 1.06
CA TYR A 135 -1.25 6.76 -0.40
C TYR A 135 -1.16 8.11 -1.14
N TRP A 136 -1.03 9.23 -0.42
CA TRP A 136 -1.01 10.58 -1.00
C TRP A 136 0.36 10.96 -1.58
N THR A 137 0.79 10.22 -2.60
CA THR A 137 2.04 10.51 -3.33
C THR A 137 2.06 11.90 -3.96
N ARG A 138 0.91 12.56 -4.15
CA ARG A 138 0.84 13.97 -4.57
C ARG A 138 1.43 14.91 -3.52
N ASP A 139 1.23 14.64 -2.24
CA ASP A 139 1.58 15.57 -1.17
C ASP A 139 3.03 15.41 -0.71
N TYR A 140 3.53 14.18 -0.68
CA TYR A 140 4.90 13.87 -0.24
C TYR A 140 5.84 13.41 -1.36
N GLY A 141 5.32 13.25 -2.58
CA GLY A 141 6.12 12.81 -3.72
C GLY A 141 7.12 13.87 -4.18
N PRO A 142 8.10 13.46 -5.00
CA PRO A 142 9.11 14.37 -5.49
C PRO A 142 8.49 15.43 -6.42
N TRP A 143 9.08 16.62 -6.40
CA TRP A 143 8.86 17.62 -7.44
C TRP A 143 9.83 17.38 -8.58
N TYR A 144 9.33 17.38 -9.81
CA TYR A 144 10.14 17.21 -11.01
C TYR A 144 10.51 18.57 -11.56
N ILE A 145 11.80 18.73 -11.86
CA ILE A 145 12.38 19.98 -12.38
C ILE A 145 13.19 19.67 -13.65
N ALA A 146 13.38 20.69 -14.48
CA ALA A 146 14.25 20.67 -15.66
C ALA A 146 15.20 21.88 -15.67
#